data_AF-A0A3M1N375-F1
#
_entry.id   AF-A0A3M1N375-F1
#
_cell.length_a   1.000
_cell.length_b   1.000
_cell.length_c   1.000
_cell.angle_alpha   90.00
_cell.angle_beta   90.00
_cell.angle_gamma   90.00
#
_symmetry.space_group_name_H-M   'P 1'
#
loop_
_entity.id
_entity.type
_entity.pdbx_description
1 polymer ?
#
loop_
_entity_poly.entity_id
_entity_poly.type
_entity_poly.pdbx_seq_one_letter_code
_entity_poly.pdbx_strand_id
1 'polypeptide(L)'
;MQPGELPKFPKERGALPMPDSVSRTRRRDPARLLSLYSLFLLAFLRNRDRLPETALPPVAVLNSLLHLLLKPALIGLPVALALRRWRTAALLMPLAAEFVRQYGGQLWRMARPPQPISSPRSLTALTYNLHKEDVHLEPILKVIRSANADVVALQEIGSRAAECFEQELAAQYPYRSLQPYPAFPSAGQGLLSRFPLSEVQYWRHEGVVNALGHQRAILNAHGVSIALYNVHPVHPGMVGKVFDARPRQWEIDQILARLAQERHSVILLGDFNMTDQSDAYRQITERYSDVFRKVGVGMGYTFPAWRYPQARELTNGLPLGWLPPLFRIDYVFVSEGIQALKAQVWHDSGGSDHLPLWVQLAV
;
A
#
# COMPACT_ATOMS: atom_id res chain seq x y z
N MET A 1 53.57 -89.16 -1.80
CA MET A 1 53.22 -87.73 -1.99
C MET A 1 51.84 -87.51 -1.41
N GLN A 2 51.70 -86.42 -0.63
CA GLN A 2 50.50 -85.94 0.10
C GLN A 2 50.05 -86.74 1.34
N PRO A 3 49.43 -86.07 2.34
CA PRO A 3 49.76 -84.74 2.88
C PRO A 3 49.77 -84.71 4.42
N GLY A 4 50.52 -83.76 5.00
CA GLY A 4 50.68 -83.59 6.44
C GLY A 4 49.53 -82.83 7.12
N GLU A 5 49.25 -83.22 8.36
CA GLU A 5 48.40 -82.52 9.33
C GLU A 5 49.14 -81.37 9.99
N LEU A 6 48.44 -80.24 10.21
CA LEU A 6 48.77 -79.18 11.18
C LEU A 6 47.45 -78.49 11.64
N PRO A 7 47.44 -77.75 12.78
CA PRO A 7 46.57 -78.04 13.93
C PRO A 7 45.44 -77.01 14.17
N LYS A 8 44.66 -77.23 15.25
CA LYS A 8 43.44 -76.50 15.65
C LYS A 8 43.67 -75.22 16.48
N PHE A 9 42.71 -74.27 16.29
CA PHE A 9 42.18 -73.15 17.12
C PHE A 9 42.96 -71.80 17.16
N PRO A 10 42.28 -70.61 17.33
CA PRO A 10 41.04 -70.37 18.09
C PRO A 10 39.93 -69.46 17.48
N LYS A 11 38.84 -69.36 18.25
CA LYS A 11 37.59 -68.58 18.07
C LYS A 11 37.76 -67.05 18.11
N GLU A 12 36.84 -66.40 17.38
CA GLU A 12 36.21 -65.09 17.57
C GLU A 12 37.08 -63.82 17.75
N ARG A 13 36.87 -62.84 16.87
CA ARG A 13 36.73 -61.42 17.25
C ARG A 13 36.06 -60.59 16.15
N GLY A 14 34.85 -60.09 16.46
CA GLY A 14 34.33 -58.77 16.09
C GLY A 14 34.16 -58.43 14.61
N ALA A 15 32.97 -58.67 14.06
CA ALA A 15 32.48 -57.87 12.95
C ALA A 15 32.27 -56.42 13.43
N LEU A 16 33.04 -55.49 12.91
CA LEU A 16 32.79 -54.05 13.07
C LEU A 16 31.44 -53.71 12.43
N PRO A 17 30.48 -53.10 13.14
CA PRO A 17 29.27 -52.62 12.51
C PRO A 17 29.63 -51.40 11.65
N MET A 18 29.38 -51.51 10.34
CA MET A 18 29.40 -50.37 9.42
C MET A 18 28.38 -49.34 9.94
N PRO A 19 28.75 -48.06 10.13
CA PRO A 19 27.78 -47.05 10.52
C PRO A 19 26.87 -46.78 9.32
N ASP A 20 25.63 -47.25 9.39
CA ASP A 20 24.50 -46.76 8.60
C ASP A 20 24.25 -45.29 8.94
N SER A 21 25.10 -44.40 8.41
CA SER A 21 24.88 -42.97 8.43
C SER A 21 23.95 -42.59 7.27
N VAL A 22 22.74 -43.18 7.27
CA VAL A 22 21.62 -42.59 6.54
C VAL A 22 21.27 -41.30 7.25
N SER A 23 21.83 -40.19 6.76
CA SER A 23 21.43 -38.85 7.14
C SER A 23 19.94 -38.67 6.79
N ARG A 24 19.06 -39.03 7.73
CA ARG A 24 17.64 -38.65 7.70
C ARG A 24 17.60 -37.14 7.81
N THR A 25 17.65 -36.46 6.66
CA THR A 25 17.23 -35.07 6.57
C THR A 25 15.83 -34.99 7.15
N ARG A 26 15.72 -34.36 8.33
CA ARG A 26 14.47 -34.20 9.08
C ARG A 26 13.53 -33.40 8.18
N ARG A 27 12.69 -34.08 7.38
CA ARG A 27 11.68 -33.43 6.54
C ARG A 27 10.85 -32.52 7.45
N ARG A 28 10.95 -31.21 7.24
CA ARG A 28 10.23 -30.23 8.05
C ARG A 28 8.74 -30.48 7.85
N ASP A 29 8.03 -30.79 8.95
CA ASP A 29 6.59 -30.95 8.93
C ASP A 29 5.94 -29.58 8.63
N PRO A 30 5.28 -29.39 7.48
CA PRO A 30 4.70 -28.10 7.09
C PRO A 30 3.65 -27.62 8.10
N ALA A 31 2.97 -28.53 8.80
CA ALA A 31 2.01 -28.16 9.84
C ALA A 31 2.69 -27.50 11.05
N ARG A 32 3.92 -27.89 11.39
CA ARG A 32 4.70 -27.26 12.46
C ARG A 32 5.13 -25.85 12.09
N LEU A 33 5.61 -25.65 10.87
CA LEU A 33 5.99 -24.32 10.38
C LEU A 33 4.80 -23.36 10.39
N LEU A 34 3.64 -23.82 9.91
CA LEU A 34 2.41 -23.02 9.90
C LEU A 34 1.91 -22.71 11.31
N SER A 35 2.09 -23.64 12.26
CA SER A 35 1.72 -23.42 13.67
C SER A 35 2.65 -22.39 14.33
N LEU A 36 3.97 -22.46 14.10
CA LEU A 36 4.93 -21.48 14.61
C LEU A 36 4.67 -20.09 14.02
N TYR A 37 4.43 -20.02 12.71
CA TYR A 37 4.00 -18.81 12.03
C TYR A 37 2.74 -18.20 12.66
N SER A 38 1.73 -19.05 12.92
CA SER A 38 0.47 -18.59 13.50
C SER A 38 0.66 -18.07 14.92
N LEU A 39 1.44 -18.76 15.74
CA LEU A 39 1.77 -18.31 17.11
C LEU A 39 2.51 -16.97 17.10
N PHE A 40 3.48 -16.81 16.20
CA PHE A 40 4.19 -15.54 16.04
C PHE A 40 3.23 -14.40 15.67
N LEU A 41 2.37 -14.59 14.67
CA LEU A 41 1.42 -13.56 14.26
C LEU A 41 0.38 -13.25 15.33
N LEU A 42 -0.10 -14.25 16.06
CA LEU A 42 -1.03 -14.03 17.17
C LEU A 42 -0.37 -13.25 18.32
N ALA A 43 0.88 -13.58 18.64
CA ALA A 43 1.66 -12.83 19.61
C ALA A 43 1.89 -11.38 19.14
N PHE A 44 2.19 -11.19 17.85
CA PHE A 44 2.33 -9.86 17.26
C PHE A 44 1.02 -9.06 17.34
N LEU A 45 -0.09 -9.61 16.81
CA LEU A 45 -1.42 -8.96 16.83
C LEU A 45 -1.86 -8.58 18.25
N ARG A 46 -1.62 -9.44 19.24
CA ARG A 46 -1.96 -9.17 20.64
C ARG A 46 -1.19 -8.00 21.25
N ASN A 47 0.02 -7.76 20.76
CA ASN A 47 0.93 -6.76 21.35
C ASN A 47 1.14 -5.53 20.46
N ARG A 48 0.68 -5.53 19.20
CA ARG A 48 0.99 -4.49 18.22
C ARG A 48 0.62 -3.07 18.68
N ASP A 49 -0.48 -2.91 19.41
CA ASP A 49 -0.91 -1.59 19.91
C ASP A 49 -0.01 -1.03 21.03
N ARG A 50 0.80 -1.88 21.66
CA ARG A 50 1.80 -1.49 22.67
C ARG A 50 3.19 -1.27 22.08
N LEU A 51 3.35 -1.55 20.79
CA LEU A 51 4.62 -1.53 20.08
C LEU A 51 4.50 -0.55 18.91
N PRO A 52 4.62 0.77 19.15
CA PRO A 52 4.44 1.75 18.08
C PRO A 52 5.52 1.59 17.01
N GLU A 53 5.16 1.88 15.76
CA GLU A 53 6.06 1.76 14.60
C GLU A 53 7.36 2.54 14.77
N THR A 54 7.31 3.66 15.49
CA THR A 54 8.43 4.55 15.75
C THR A 54 9.41 4.02 16.81
N ALA A 55 8.98 3.09 17.67
CA ALA A 55 9.83 2.51 18.70
C ALA A 55 10.66 1.32 18.19
N LEU A 56 10.11 0.51 17.28
CA LEU A 56 10.73 -0.72 16.80
C LEU A 56 10.55 -0.89 15.27
N PRO A 57 11.60 -0.68 14.46
CA PRO A 57 11.60 -0.88 13.02
C PRO A 57 10.92 -2.16 12.49
N PRO A 58 11.12 -3.36 13.10
CA PRO A 58 10.46 -4.57 12.62
C PRO A 58 8.94 -4.53 12.73
N VAL A 59 8.39 -3.76 13.69
CA VAL A 59 6.94 -3.63 13.86
C VAL A 59 6.33 -2.88 12.69
N ALA A 60 7.00 -1.81 12.22
CA ALA A 60 6.55 -1.06 11.07
C ALA A 60 6.56 -1.90 9.78
N VAL A 61 7.53 -2.80 9.62
CA VAL A 61 7.56 -3.79 8.53
C VAL A 61 6.40 -4.78 8.66
N LEU A 62 6.20 -5.35 9.85
CA LEU A 62 5.13 -6.33 10.11
C LEU A 62 3.75 -5.72 9.89
N ASN A 63 3.51 -4.49 10.35
CA ASN A 63 2.30 -3.73 10.08
C ASN A 63 2.11 -3.52 8.57
N SER A 64 3.14 -3.01 7.89
CA SER A 64 3.11 -2.78 6.43
C SER A 64 2.80 -4.05 5.62
N LEU A 65 3.13 -5.24 6.14
CA LEU A 65 2.87 -6.52 5.49
C LEU A 65 1.67 -7.29 6.06
N LEU A 66 1.01 -6.79 7.11
CA LEU A 66 0.07 -7.60 7.89
C LEU A 66 -1.10 -8.11 7.04
N HIS A 67 -1.61 -7.30 6.12
CA HIS A 67 -2.67 -7.69 5.19
C HIS A 67 -2.26 -8.85 4.26
N LEU A 68 -0.97 -9.02 3.96
CA LEU A 68 -0.43 -10.17 3.24
C LEU A 68 -0.20 -11.36 4.18
N LEU A 69 0.33 -11.10 5.37
CA LEU A 69 0.60 -12.12 6.39
C LEU A 69 -0.68 -12.80 6.91
N LEU A 70 -1.84 -12.15 6.81
CA LEU A 70 -3.10 -12.79 7.18
C LEU A 70 -3.64 -13.74 6.09
N LYS A 71 -3.28 -13.55 4.80
CA LYS A 71 -3.82 -14.35 3.68
C LYS A 71 -3.56 -15.85 3.77
N PRO A 72 -2.37 -16.33 4.19
CA PRO A 72 -2.13 -17.76 4.37
C PRO A 72 -3.17 -18.46 5.26
N ALA A 73 -3.78 -17.74 6.21
CA ALA A 73 -4.82 -18.32 7.07
C ALA A 73 -6.10 -18.67 6.31
N LEU A 74 -6.44 -17.94 5.24
CA LEU A 74 -7.65 -18.17 4.45
C LEU A 74 -7.59 -19.50 3.67
N ILE A 75 -6.40 -19.88 3.22
CA ILE A 75 -6.17 -21.15 2.50
C ILE A 75 -5.77 -22.25 3.48
N GLY A 76 -4.92 -21.94 4.46
CA GLY A 76 -4.40 -22.90 5.42
C GLY A 76 -5.49 -23.46 6.34
N LEU A 77 -6.49 -22.65 6.72
CA LEU A 77 -7.58 -23.09 7.60
C LEU A 77 -8.43 -24.22 6.97
N PRO A 78 -9.03 -24.07 5.78
CA PRO A 78 -9.82 -25.15 5.17
C PRO A 78 -8.97 -26.40 4.90
N VAL A 79 -7.70 -26.23 4.49
CA VAL A 79 -6.78 -27.36 4.30
C VAL A 79 -6.50 -28.08 5.63
N ALA A 80 -6.23 -27.36 6.72
CA ALA A 80 -6.00 -27.94 8.03
C ALA A 80 -7.24 -28.69 8.56
N LEU A 81 -8.43 -28.15 8.35
CA LEU A 81 -9.70 -28.81 8.70
C LEU A 81 -9.90 -30.10 7.88
N ALA A 82 -9.70 -30.05 6.56
CA ALA A 82 -9.83 -31.22 5.67
C ALA A 82 -8.84 -32.34 6.04
N LEU A 83 -7.62 -31.98 6.43
CA LEU A 83 -6.59 -32.91 6.89
C LEU A 83 -6.70 -33.28 8.39
N ARG A 84 -7.78 -32.85 9.07
CA ARG A 84 -8.04 -33.09 10.50
C ARG A 84 -6.89 -32.65 11.42
N ARG A 85 -6.17 -31.60 11.02
CA ARG A 85 -5.09 -30.95 11.80
C ARG A 85 -5.67 -29.91 12.75
N TRP A 86 -6.49 -30.36 13.70
CA TRP A 86 -7.29 -29.49 14.57
C TRP A 86 -6.48 -28.43 15.33
N ARG A 87 -5.28 -28.77 15.82
CA ARG A 87 -4.40 -27.81 16.50
C ARG A 87 -3.97 -26.67 15.58
N THR A 88 -3.56 -26.98 14.35
CA THR A 88 -3.17 -25.97 13.36
C THR A 88 -4.39 -25.15 12.92
N ALA A 89 -5.55 -25.80 12.72
CA ALA A 89 -6.79 -25.11 12.40
C ALA A 89 -7.19 -24.11 13.51
N ALA A 90 -7.09 -24.50 14.79
CA ALA A 90 -7.38 -23.63 15.92
C ALA A 90 -6.48 -22.39 15.98
N LEU A 91 -5.21 -22.50 15.56
CA LEU A 91 -4.30 -21.36 15.49
C LEU A 91 -4.55 -20.44 14.29
N LEU A 92 -5.00 -20.99 13.15
CA LEU A 92 -5.29 -20.22 11.93
C LEU A 92 -6.64 -19.50 12.00
N MET A 93 -7.61 -20.08 12.71
CA MET A 93 -8.96 -19.52 12.85
C MET A 93 -8.97 -18.05 13.29
N PRO A 94 -8.30 -17.62 14.38
CA PRO A 94 -8.28 -16.21 14.77
C PRO A 94 -7.61 -15.30 13.73
N LEU A 95 -6.61 -15.78 12.98
CA LEU A 95 -5.98 -15.00 11.92
C LEU A 95 -6.91 -14.82 10.72
N ALA A 96 -7.63 -15.86 10.32
CA ALA A 96 -8.65 -15.79 9.28
C ALA A 96 -9.81 -14.88 9.71
N ALA A 97 -10.25 -14.98 10.96
CA ALA A 97 -11.27 -14.12 11.54
C ALA A 97 -10.83 -12.65 11.54
N GLU A 98 -9.57 -12.37 11.90
CA GLU A 98 -9.01 -11.02 11.88
C GLU A 98 -8.98 -10.45 10.46
N PHE A 99 -8.60 -11.25 9.46
CA PHE A 99 -8.68 -10.84 8.06
C PHE A 99 -10.11 -10.49 7.63
N VAL A 100 -11.08 -11.36 7.96
CA VAL A 100 -12.49 -11.14 7.65
C VAL A 100 -13.04 -9.91 8.38
N ARG A 101 -12.63 -9.68 9.63
CA ARG A 101 -13.01 -8.49 10.39
C ARG A 101 -12.54 -7.21 9.71
N GLN A 102 -11.32 -7.20 9.17
CA GLN A 102 -10.75 -6.02 8.53
C GLN A 102 -11.23 -5.80 7.09
N TYR A 103 -11.33 -6.86 6.31
CA TYR A 103 -11.52 -6.79 4.85
C TYR A 103 -12.80 -7.45 4.35
N GLY A 104 -13.53 -8.15 5.22
CA GLY A 104 -14.75 -8.88 4.85
C GLY A 104 -15.82 -8.00 4.22
N GLY A 105 -15.97 -6.75 4.69
CA GLY A 105 -16.90 -5.79 4.07
C GLY A 105 -16.53 -5.44 2.63
N GLN A 106 -15.25 -5.28 2.32
CA GLN A 106 -14.77 -4.99 0.96
C GLN A 106 -14.92 -6.20 0.04
N LEU A 107 -14.66 -7.41 0.55
CA LEU A 107 -14.85 -8.67 -0.18
C LEU A 107 -16.34 -8.94 -0.43
N TRP A 108 -17.19 -8.64 0.54
CA TRP A 108 -18.64 -8.72 0.37
C TRP A 108 -19.13 -7.80 -0.76
N ARG A 109 -18.59 -6.58 -0.85
CA ARG A 109 -18.91 -5.66 -1.96
C ARG A 109 -18.43 -6.15 -3.33
N MET A 110 -17.40 -7.02 -3.40
CA MET A 110 -17.04 -7.68 -4.67
C MET A 110 -18.14 -8.62 -5.14
N ALA A 111 -18.77 -9.35 -4.21
CA ALA A 111 -19.87 -10.24 -4.50
C ALA A 111 -21.21 -9.51 -4.70
N ARG A 112 -21.39 -8.36 -4.03
CA ARG A 112 -22.59 -7.53 -4.08
C ARG A 112 -22.21 -6.05 -4.19
N PRO A 113 -21.99 -5.56 -5.42
CA PRO A 113 -21.65 -4.15 -5.63
C PRO A 113 -22.72 -3.25 -5.01
N PRO A 114 -22.33 -2.18 -4.29
CA PRO A 114 -23.29 -1.22 -3.77
C PRO A 114 -24.06 -0.56 -4.93
N GLN A 115 -25.33 -0.26 -4.69
CA GLN A 115 -26.12 0.49 -5.67
C GLN A 115 -25.51 1.88 -5.88
N PRO A 116 -25.52 2.40 -7.11
CA PRO A 116 -25.05 3.75 -7.37
C PRO A 116 -25.87 4.76 -6.56
N ILE A 117 -25.20 5.53 -5.70
CA ILE A 117 -25.81 6.66 -5.01
C ILE A 117 -25.52 7.90 -5.86
N SER A 118 -26.56 8.60 -6.32
CA SER A 118 -26.41 9.89 -6.98
C SER A 118 -26.65 11.02 -5.98
N SER A 119 -25.84 12.07 -6.07
CA SER A 119 -26.07 13.33 -5.37
C SER A 119 -25.97 14.47 -6.38
N PRO A 120 -26.90 15.45 -6.36
CA PRO A 120 -26.85 16.59 -7.27
C PRO A 120 -25.62 17.48 -7.05
N ARG A 121 -25.01 17.42 -5.85
CA ARG A 121 -23.73 18.09 -5.53
C ARG A 121 -22.64 17.05 -5.37
N SER A 122 -22.36 16.31 -6.43
CA SER A 122 -21.22 15.38 -6.45
C SER A 122 -20.03 15.97 -7.20
N LEU A 123 -18.83 15.65 -6.72
CA LEU A 123 -17.57 15.90 -7.42
C LEU A 123 -16.76 14.61 -7.49
N THR A 124 -15.94 14.50 -8.53
CA THR A 124 -15.02 13.39 -8.73
C THR A 124 -13.58 13.83 -8.54
N ALA A 125 -12.78 13.03 -7.86
CA ALA A 125 -11.38 13.32 -7.59
C ALA A 125 -10.49 12.13 -7.97
N LEU A 126 -9.28 12.43 -8.44
CA LEU A 126 -8.24 11.45 -8.76
C LEU A 126 -6.96 11.82 -7.99
N THR A 127 -6.35 10.87 -7.29
CA THR A 127 -4.96 11.00 -6.83
C THR A 127 -4.06 10.08 -7.65
N TYR A 128 -2.90 10.57 -8.05
CA TYR A 128 -2.03 9.85 -8.97
C TYR A 128 -0.55 10.24 -8.83
N ASN A 129 0.24 9.33 -8.26
CA ASN A 129 1.70 9.43 -8.25
C ASN A 129 2.25 9.02 -9.63
N LEU A 130 3.07 9.88 -10.24
CA LEU A 130 3.61 9.68 -11.59
C LEU A 130 4.94 8.95 -11.64
N HIS A 131 5.53 8.58 -10.50
CA HIS A 131 6.82 7.91 -10.42
C HIS A 131 7.94 8.69 -11.13
N LYS A 132 7.85 10.03 -11.14
CA LYS A 132 8.75 10.92 -11.90
C LYS A 132 8.81 10.64 -13.41
N GLU A 133 7.82 9.96 -13.99
CA GLU A 133 7.78 9.72 -15.43
C GLU A 133 7.73 11.08 -16.16
N ASP A 134 8.74 11.29 -17.00
CA ASP A 134 9.00 12.57 -17.67
C ASP A 134 9.27 12.37 -19.17
N VAL A 135 9.25 11.12 -19.65
CA VAL A 135 9.60 10.75 -21.02
C VAL A 135 8.36 10.29 -21.78
N HIS A 136 7.65 9.29 -21.26
CA HIS A 136 6.50 8.66 -21.91
C HIS A 136 5.18 9.16 -21.33
N LEU A 137 4.83 10.41 -21.64
CA LEU A 137 3.69 11.10 -21.01
C LEU A 137 2.33 10.81 -21.65
N GLU A 138 2.27 10.37 -22.91
CA GLU A 138 0.97 10.14 -23.60
C GLU A 138 0.09 9.08 -22.89
N PRO A 139 0.62 7.95 -22.40
CA PRO A 139 -0.18 7.02 -21.61
C PRO A 139 -0.70 7.63 -20.30
N ILE A 140 0.07 8.52 -19.64
CA ILE A 140 -0.37 9.28 -18.46
C ILE A 140 -1.50 10.24 -18.82
N LEU A 141 -1.36 11.00 -19.91
CA LEU A 141 -2.41 11.88 -20.42
C LEU A 141 -3.70 11.11 -20.70
N LYS A 142 -3.59 9.91 -21.32
CA LYS A 142 -4.73 9.04 -21.57
C LYS A 142 -5.40 8.58 -20.27
N VAL A 143 -4.62 8.23 -19.24
CA VAL A 143 -5.16 7.91 -17.91
C VAL A 143 -5.95 9.09 -17.34
N ILE A 144 -5.36 10.29 -17.30
CA ILE A 144 -6.02 11.49 -16.75
C ILE A 144 -7.28 11.86 -17.53
N ARG A 145 -7.22 11.84 -18.87
CA ARG A 145 -8.36 12.14 -19.75
C ARG A 145 -9.49 11.11 -19.58
N SER A 146 -9.17 9.82 -19.53
CA SER A 146 -10.16 8.73 -19.39
C SER A 146 -10.75 8.62 -17.99
N ALA A 147 -9.98 8.95 -16.95
CA ALA A 147 -10.48 9.08 -15.57
C ALA A 147 -11.55 10.16 -15.45
N ASN A 148 -11.45 11.20 -16.29
CA ASN A 148 -12.44 12.26 -16.44
C ASN A 148 -12.89 12.89 -15.12
N ALA A 149 -11.98 12.94 -14.13
CA ALA A 149 -12.25 13.50 -12.82
C ALA A 149 -12.44 15.02 -12.90
N ASP A 150 -13.11 15.60 -11.92
CA ASP A 150 -13.27 17.04 -11.83
C ASP A 150 -12.03 17.71 -11.23
N VAL A 151 -11.34 16.98 -10.36
CA VAL A 151 -10.09 17.40 -9.71
C VAL A 151 -9.07 16.27 -9.76
N VAL A 152 -7.81 16.59 -10.06
CA VAL A 152 -6.69 15.65 -10.08
C VAL A 152 -5.57 16.18 -9.21
N ALA A 153 -5.14 15.38 -8.24
CA ALA A 153 -3.93 15.58 -7.45
C ALA A 153 -2.82 14.68 -7.98
N LEU A 154 -1.72 15.30 -8.39
CA LEU A 154 -0.56 14.64 -8.98
C LEU A 154 0.61 14.72 -8.02
N GLN A 155 1.30 13.59 -7.81
CA GLN A 155 2.54 13.53 -7.05
C GLN A 155 3.71 13.18 -7.98
N GLU A 156 4.93 13.55 -7.56
CA GLU A 156 6.18 13.28 -8.28
C GLU A 156 6.23 13.88 -9.69
N ILE A 157 5.78 15.13 -9.84
CA ILE A 157 5.77 15.79 -11.15
C ILE A 157 7.14 16.40 -11.50
N GLY A 158 7.68 16.01 -12.65
CA GLY A 158 8.86 16.62 -13.27
C GLY A 158 8.53 17.89 -14.05
N SER A 159 9.55 18.65 -14.44
CA SER A 159 9.38 19.90 -15.20
C SER A 159 8.73 19.66 -16.57
N ARG A 160 9.16 18.64 -17.30
CA ARG A 160 8.62 18.36 -18.64
C ARG A 160 7.19 17.80 -18.57
N ALA A 161 6.87 17.00 -17.56
CA ALA A 161 5.51 16.58 -17.25
C ALA A 161 4.62 17.80 -16.96
N ALA A 162 5.09 18.74 -16.14
CA ALA A 162 4.34 19.96 -15.83
C ALA A 162 4.09 20.82 -17.09
N GLU A 163 5.10 21.06 -17.92
CA GLU A 163 4.96 21.80 -19.19
C GLU A 163 3.98 21.11 -20.15
N CYS A 164 4.07 19.78 -20.26
CA CYS A 164 3.16 18.99 -21.07
C CYS A 164 1.72 19.12 -20.56
N PHE A 165 1.48 19.00 -19.26
CA PHE A 165 0.13 19.09 -18.69
C PHE A 165 -0.45 20.49 -18.78
N GLU A 166 0.36 21.55 -18.63
CA GLU A 166 -0.12 22.93 -18.87
C GLU A 166 -0.67 23.11 -20.29
N GLN A 167 -0.08 22.45 -21.29
CA GLN A 167 -0.52 22.55 -22.69
C GLN A 167 -1.68 21.59 -22.99
N GLU A 168 -1.50 20.32 -22.68
CA GLU A 168 -2.35 19.21 -23.14
C GLU A 168 -3.64 19.04 -22.34
N LEU A 169 -3.69 19.60 -21.13
CA LEU A 169 -4.83 19.45 -20.22
C LEU A 169 -5.54 20.79 -19.93
N ALA A 170 -5.05 21.91 -20.48
CA ALA A 170 -5.61 23.23 -20.20
C ALA A 170 -7.09 23.38 -20.53
N ALA A 171 -7.53 22.79 -21.66
CA ALA A 171 -8.92 22.85 -22.08
C ALA A 171 -9.86 22.07 -21.13
N GLN A 172 -9.39 20.94 -20.60
CA GLN A 172 -10.19 20.09 -19.70
C GLN A 172 -10.15 20.57 -18.24
N TYR A 173 -9.04 21.16 -17.82
CA TYR A 173 -8.82 21.63 -16.46
C TYR A 173 -8.34 23.08 -16.49
N PRO A 174 -9.24 24.07 -16.60
CA PRO A 174 -8.87 25.49 -16.71
C PRO A 174 -8.15 26.05 -15.47
N TYR A 175 -8.36 25.45 -14.29
CA TYR A 175 -7.72 25.87 -13.05
C TYR A 175 -6.64 24.87 -12.67
N ARG A 176 -5.38 25.31 -12.66
CA ARG A 176 -4.22 24.45 -12.47
C ARG A 176 -3.22 25.08 -11.52
N SER A 177 -2.52 24.25 -10.76
CA SER A 177 -1.34 24.65 -10.00
C SER A 177 -0.33 23.51 -10.04
N LEU A 178 0.62 23.62 -10.97
CA LEU A 178 1.72 22.67 -11.13
C LEU A 178 2.97 23.25 -10.48
N GLN A 179 3.55 22.52 -9.55
CA GLN A 179 4.75 22.86 -8.80
C GLN A 179 5.81 21.77 -9.04
N PRO A 180 6.45 21.74 -10.23
CA PRO A 180 7.55 20.81 -10.46
C PRO A 180 8.75 21.16 -9.58
N TYR A 181 9.58 20.16 -9.29
CA TYR A 181 10.79 20.37 -8.51
C TYR A 181 12.03 19.83 -9.28
N PRO A 182 12.70 20.67 -10.10
CA PRO A 182 13.70 20.22 -11.07
C PRO A 182 14.85 19.41 -10.46
N ALA A 183 15.33 19.81 -9.27
CA ALA A 183 16.46 19.16 -8.61
C ALA A 183 16.10 17.79 -8.00
N PHE A 184 14.81 17.55 -7.74
CA PHE A 184 14.32 16.32 -7.13
C PHE A 184 12.84 16.12 -7.50
N PRO A 185 12.54 15.56 -8.69
CA PRO A 185 11.18 15.50 -9.22
C PRO A 185 10.17 14.79 -8.32
N SER A 186 10.59 13.88 -7.44
CA SER A 186 9.69 13.26 -6.45
C SER A 186 9.03 14.27 -5.50
N ALA A 187 9.65 15.44 -5.27
CA ALA A 187 9.05 16.51 -4.48
C ALA A 187 8.03 17.37 -5.27
N GLY A 188 7.88 17.16 -6.57
CA GLY A 188 6.93 17.88 -7.40
C GLY A 188 5.48 17.52 -7.06
N GLN A 189 4.60 18.51 -7.08
CA GLN A 189 3.17 18.34 -6.82
C GLN A 189 2.31 19.10 -7.84
N GLY A 190 1.15 18.57 -8.18
CA GLY A 190 0.22 19.21 -9.12
C GLY A 190 -1.24 19.12 -8.70
N LEU A 191 -1.97 20.19 -8.97
CA LEU A 191 -3.43 20.22 -8.92
C LEU A 191 -3.97 20.62 -10.29
N LEU A 192 -4.91 19.82 -10.83
CA LEU A 192 -5.69 20.14 -12.01
C LEU A 192 -7.16 20.14 -11.63
N SER A 193 -7.93 21.14 -12.05
CA SER A 193 -9.32 21.31 -11.63
C SER A 193 -10.19 21.95 -12.71
N ARG A 194 -11.44 21.47 -12.80
CA ARG A 194 -12.54 22.10 -13.54
C ARG A 194 -13.14 23.28 -12.80
N PHE A 195 -13.01 23.26 -11.48
CA PHE A 195 -13.55 24.27 -10.58
C PHE A 195 -12.47 25.26 -10.12
N PRO A 196 -12.83 26.51 -9.79
CA PRO A 196 -11.86 27.50 -9.31
C PRO A 196 -10.99 27.00 -8.15
N LEU A 197 -9.69 27.23 -8.27
CA LEU A 197 -8.71 27.05 -7.21
C LEU A 197 -8.25 28.42 -6.71
N SER A 198 -8.15 28.57 -5.39
CA SER A 198 -7.65 29.78 -4.73
C SER A 198 -6.80 29.43 -3.51
N GLU A 199 -6.09 30.41 -2.95
CA GLU A 199 -5.22 30.24 -1.78
C GLU A 199 -4.28 29.03 -1.87
N VAL A 200 -3.68 28.84 -3.05
CA VAL A 200 -2.80 27.70 -3.30
C VAL A 200 -1.48 27.90 -2.58
N GLN A 201 -1.07 26.89 -1.82
CA GLN A 201 0.15 26.86 -1.06
C GLN A 201 0.88 25.54 -1.31
N TYR A 202 2.18 25.65 -1.57
CA TYR A 202 3.09 24.51 -1.63
C TYR A 202 4.02 24.57 -0.40
N TRP A 203 4.31 23.42 0.19
CA TRP A 203 5.32 23.33 1.24
C TRP A 203 6.04 21.98 1.20
N ARG A 204 7.18 21.95 1.87
CA ARG A 204 7.97 20.76 2.18
C ARG A 204 8.38 20.84 3.64
N HIS A 205 8.62 19.71 4.27
CA HIS A 205 9.18 19.69 5.61
C HIS A 205 10.71 19.71 5.56
N GLU A 206 11.27 20.88 5.25
CA GLU A 206 12.71 21.12 5.19
C GLU A 206 13.36 20.74 6.53
N GLY A 207 14.15 19.66 6.53
CA GLY A 207 14.68 19.01 7.74
C GLY A 207 14.46 17.49 7.76
N VAL A 208 13.52 17.00 6.96
CA VAL A 208 13.38 15.57 6.64
C VAL A 208 14.26 15.23 5.44
N VAL A 209 15.06 14.17 5.55
CA VAL A 209 15.89 13.69 4.44
C VAL A 209 14.96 13.24 3.30
N ASN A 210 15.23 13.74 2.08
CA ASN A 210 14.37 13.53 0.90
C ASN A 210 12.94 14.04 1.09
N ALA A 211 12.74 15.12 1.87
CA ALA A 211 11.44 15.76 2.05
C ALA A 211 10.72 15.96 0.71
N LEU A 212 9.51 15.45 0.64
CA LEU A 212 8.65 15.51 -0.52
C LEU A 212 7.70 16.71 -0.43
N GLY A 213 7.01 17.01 -1.53
CA GLY A 213 6.13 18.16 -1.62
C GLY A 213 4.73 17.87 -1.09
N HIS A 214 4.07 18.93 -0.65
CA HIS A 214 2.64 18.94 -0.34
C HIS A 214 2.02 20.22 -0.90
N GLN A 215 0.72 20.17 -1.20
CA GLN A 215 -0.07 21.31 -1.66
C GLN A 215 -1.38 21.40 -0.90
N ARG A 216 -1.85 22.63 -0.73
CA ARG A 216 -3.16 22.97 -0.18
C ARG A 216 -3.76 24.05 -1.06
N ALA A 217 -5.04 23.90 -1.39
CA ALA A 217 -5.81 24.90 -2.12
C ALA A 217 -7.25 24.96 -1.60
N ILE A 218 -7.93 26.08 -1.81
CA ILE A 218 -9.38 26.16 -1.69
C ILE A 218 -9.99 25.88 -3.05
N LEU A 219 -10.75 24.79 -3.12
CA LEU A 219 -11.56 24.38 -4.26
C LEU A 219 -12.99 24.92 -4.10
N ASN A 220 -13.50 25.65 -5.07
CA ASN A 220 -14.89 26.10 -5.09
C ASN A 220 -15.74 25.22 -6.03
N ALA A 221 -16.30 24.13 -5.50
CA ALA A 221 -17.13 23.20 -6.26
C ALA A 221 -18.60 23.40 -5.90
N HIS A 222 -19.47 23.62 -6.91
CA HIS A 222 -20.92 23.78 -6.72
C HIS A 222 -21.31 24.86 -5.69
N GLY A 223 -20.50 25.92 -5.55
CA GLY A 223 -20.72 27.00 -4.57
C GLY A 223 -20.26 26.67 -3.15
N VAL A 224 -19.57 25.55 -2.95
CA VAL A 224 -19.01 25.13 -1.66
C VAL A 224 -17.49 25.26 -1.70
N SER A 225 -16.92 25.95 -0.71
CA SER A 225 -15.47 26.05 -0.52
C SER A 225 -14.94 24.86 0.28
N ILE A 226 -14.04 24.10 -0.32
CA ILE A 226 -13.46 22.87 0.24
C ILE A 226 -11.95 23.04 0.28
N ALA A 227 -11.33 22.72 1.42
CA ALA A 227 -9.88 22.65 1.49
C ALA A 227 -9.38 21.34 0.89
N LEU A 228 -8.67 21.47 -0.23
CA LEU A 228 -8.07 20.36 -0.97
C LEU A 228 -6.60 20.25 -0.57
N TYR A 229 -6.23 19.10 -0.02
CA TYR A 229 -4.85 18.78 0.33
C TYR A 229 -4.32 17.67 -0.57
N ASN A 230 -3.27 17.96 -1.33
CA ASN A 230 -2.49 16.98 -2.07
C ASN A 230 -1.18 16.73 -1.29
N VAL A 231 -1.04 15.57 -0.66
CA VAL A 231 0.10 15.28 0.22
C VAL A 231 0.90 14.08 -0.26
N HIS A 232 2.22 14.15 -0.08
CA HIS A 232 3.11 13.03 -0.33
C HIS A 232 4.16 12.97 0.78
N PRO A 233 3.86 12.43 1.97
CA PRO A 233 4.88 12.21 3.00
C PRO A 233 5.94 11.21 2.51
N VAL A 234 7.16 11.33 3.05
CA VAL A 234 8.29 10.48 2.69
C VAL A 234 7.95 9.01 2.84
N HIS A 235 8.44 8.21 1.90
CA HIS A 235 8.34 6.78 2.05
C HIS A 235 9.07 6.31 3.31
N PRO A 236 8.57 5.26 4.00
CA PRO A 236 9.33 4.63 5.07
C PRO A 236 10.57 4.02 4.43
N GLY A 237 11.66 4.79 4.47
CA GLY A 237 12.90 4.46 3.80
C GLY A 237 13.68 3.40 4.55
N MET A 238 14.81 3.02 3.96
CA MET A 238 15.86 2.32 4.69
C MET A 238 16.88 3.35 5.17
N VAL A 239 17.01 3.53 6.49
CA VAL A 239 18.16 4.23 7.07
C VAL A 239 19.28 3.19 7.20
N GLY A 240 20.17 3.16 6.22
CA GLY A 240 21.12 2.06 6.04
C GLY A 240 20.40 0.76 5.65
N LYS A 241 20.31 -0.21 6.56
CA LYS A 241 19.62 -1.50 6.34
C LYS A 241 18.27 -1.61 7.06
N VAL A 242 17.83 -0.56 7.74
CA VAL A 242 16.70 -0.62 8.68
C VAL A 242 15.52 0.19 8.14
N PHE A 243 14.37 -0.45 8.04
CA PHE A 243 13.09 0.18 7.69
C PHE A 243 12.69 1.19 8.77
N ASP A 244 12.60 2.48 8.44
CA ASP A 244 12.34 3.54 9.43
C ASP A 244 11.08 4.34 9.08
N ALA A 245 10.03 4.15 9.89
CA ALA A 245 8.77 4.86 9.74
C ALA A 245 8.73 6.22 10.46
N ARG A 246 9.75 6.56 11.28
CA ARG A 246 9.75 7.78 12.10
C ARG A 246 9.66 9.07 11.30
N PRO A 247 10.41 9.26 10.18
CA PRO A 247 10.32 10.48 9.40
C PRO A 247 8.91 10.70 8.83
N ARG A 248 8.32 9.65 8.24
CA ARG A 248 6.95 9.66 7.73
C ARG A 248 5.94 9.95 8.85
N GLN A 249 6.06 9.30 10.01
CA GLN A 249 5.17 9.53 11.14
C GLN A 249 5.22 11.00 11.58
N TRP A 250 6.42 11.58 11.69
CA TRP A 250 6.58 12.97 12.07
C TRP A 250 5.94 13.92 11.03
N GLU A 251 6.09 13.66 9.73
CA GLU A 251 5.42 14.48 8.70
C GLU A 251 3.89 14.37 8.78
N ILE A 252 3.36 13.18 9.04
CA ILE A 252 1.92 12.99 9.28
C ILE A 252 1.46 13.80 10.50
N ASP A 253 2.24 13.84 11.58
CA ASP A 253 1.94 14.67 12.74
C ASP A 253 1.89 16.17 12.36
N GLN A 254 2.80 16.65 11.52
CA GLN A 254 2.80 18.03 11.02
C GLN A 254 1.60 18.33 10.13
N ILE A 255 1.24 17.40 9.24
CA ILE A 255 0.07 17.51 8.37
C ILE A 255 -1.21 17.57 9.22
N LEU A 256 -1.33 16.70 10.23
CA LEU A 256 -2.47 16.69 11.15
C LEU A 256 -2.56 17.96 12.01
N ALA A 257 -1.42 18.52 12.44
CA ALA A 257 -1.38 19.80 13.13
C ALA A 257 -1.89 20.95 12.26
N ARG A 258 -1.53 20.94 10.97
CA ARG A 258 -2.05 21.91 9.99
C ARG A 258 -3.53 21.72 9.72
N LEU A 259 -3.98 20.47 9.56
CA LEU A 259 -5.38 20.11 9.35
C LEU A 259 -6.27 20.50 10.54
N ALA A 260 -5.76 20.42 11.77
CA ALA A 260 -6.48 20.84 12.97
C ALA A 260 -6.79 22.34 13.00
N GLN A 261 -6.12 23.15 12.17
CA GLN A 261 -6.37 24.59 12.04
C GLN A 261 -7.26 24.93 10.83
N GLU A 262 -7.59 23.94 9.98
CA GLU A 262 -8.41 24.15 8.80
C GLU A 262 -9.88 24.35 9.18
N ARG A 263 -10.52 25.34 8.55
CA ARG A 263 -11.90 25.76 8.86
C ARG A 263 -12.91 25.27 7.84
N HIS A 264 -12.45 24.84 6.67
CA HIS A 264 -13.29 24.29 5.63
C HIS A 264 -13.41 22.77 5.77
N SER A 265 -14.45 22.20 5.14
CA SER A 265 -14.47 20.76 4.89
C SER A 265 -13.23 20.35 4.10
N VAL A 266 -12.65 19.20 4.42
CA VAL A 266 -11.36 18.76 3.88
C VAL A 266 -11.54 17.56 2.96
N ILE A 267 -10.91 17.64 1.79
CA ILE A 267 -10.54 16.48 0.99
C ILE A 267 -9.02 16.38 1.03
N LEU A 268 -8.53 15.32 1.67
CA LEU A 268 -7.11 15.01 1.84
C LEU A 268 -6.77 13.80 0.98
N LEU A 269 -5.96 13.97 -0.05
CA LEU A 269 -5.63 12.93 -1.01
C LEU A 269 -4.15 12.94 -1.37
N GLY A 270 -3.65 11.80 -1.83
CA GLY A 270 -2.24 11.66 -2.17
C GLY A 270 -1.71 10.25 -2.02
N ASP A 271 -0.42 10.11 -2.26
CA ASP A 271 0.37 8.93 -1.89
C ASP A 271 0.89 9.13 -0.46
N PHE A 272 0.35 8.37 0.49
CA PHE A 272 0.74 8.47 1.90
C PHE A 272 1.92 7.56 2.25
N ASN A 273 2.42 6.78 1.29
CA ASN A 273 3.50 5.84 1.51
C ASN A 273 3.28 4.91 2.71
N MET A 274 2.03 4.56 2.98
CA MET A 274 1.66 3.77 4.15
C MET A 274 0.50 2.84 3.85
N THR A 275 0.50 1.65 4.45
CA THR A 275 -0.68 0.79 4.39
C THR A 275 -1.69 1.19 5.45
N ASP A 276 -2.90 0.65 5.31
CA ASP A 276 -4.01 0.83 6.24
C ASP A 276 -3.83 0.09 7.58
N GLN A 277 -2.63 -0.42 7.81
CA GLN A 277 -2.19 -1.07 9.04
C GLN A 277 -1.23 -0.20 9.85
N SER A 278 -0.86 0.97 9.34
CA SER A 278 0.10 1.86 10.00
C SER A 278 -0.51 2.63 11.16
N ASP A 279 0.34 3.04 12.10
CA ASP A 279 -0.09 3.92 13.21
C ASP A 279 -0.50 5.30 12.69
N ALA A 280 0.23 5.84 11.71
CA ALA A 280 -0.13 7.05 10.98
C ALA A 280 -1.54 6.98 10.36
N TYR A 281 -1.87 5.85 9.69
CA TYR A 281 -3.23 5.64 9.16
C TYR A 281 -4.29 5.68 10.26
N ARG A 282 -4.01 5.06 11.41
CA ARG A 282 -4.92 5.06 12.55
C ARG A 282 -5.18 6.48 13.05
N GLN A 283 -4.14 7.29 13.19
CA GLN A 283 -4.26 8.70 13.62
C GLN A 283 -5.08 9.55 12.64
N ILE A 284 -4.86 9.42 11.32
CA ILE A 284 -5.67 10.13 10.33
C ILE A 284 -7.14 9.73 10.44
N THR A 285 -7.40 8.43 10.60
CA THR A 285 -8.76 7.88 10.64
C THR A 285 -9.52 8.10 11.95
N GLU A 286 -8.89 8.70 12.96
CA GLU A 286 -9.60 9.23 14.13
C GLU A 286 -10.49 10.43 13.79
N ARG A 287 -10.14 11.20 12.74
CA ARG A 287 -10.83 12.43 12.36
C ARG A 287 -11.36 12.44 10.93
N TYR A 288 -10.76 11.65 10.04
CA TYR A 288 -11.12 11.62 8.63
C TYR A 288 -11.58 10.23 8.18
N SER A 289 -12.56 10.18 7.29
CA SER A 289 -13.05 8.92 6.73
C SER A 289 -12.24 8.52 5.50
N ASP A 290 -11.64 7.33 5.52
CA ASP A 290 -11.07 6.68 4.34
C ASP A 290 -12.17 6.29 3.34
N VAL A 291 -12.20 6.99 2.20
CA VAL A 291 -13.23 6.84 1.17
C VAL A 291 -13.24 5.42 0.60
N PHE A 292 -12.07 4.85 0.31
CA PHE A 292 -11.98 3.50 -0.26
C PHE A 292 -12.44 2.44 0.74
N ARG A 293 -12.13 2.57 2.04
CA ARG A 293 -12.65 1.64 3.05
C ARG A 293 -14.19 1.69 3.16
N LYS A 294 -14.78 2.88 3.02
CA LYS A 294 -16.23 3.08 3.12
C LYS A 294 -16.99 2.48 1.93
N VAL A 295 -16.55 2.73 0.71
CA VAL A 295 -17.34 2.40 -0.50
C VAL A 295 -16.59 1.62 -1.57
N GLY A 296 -15.27 1.45 -1.42
CA GLY A 296 -14.44 0.70 -2.36
C GLY A 296 -14.69 -0.81 -2.34
N VAL A 297 -14.29 -1.44 -3.44
CA VAL A 297 -14.49 -2.86 -3.73
C VAL A 297 -13.13 -3.56 -3.80
N GLY A 298 -13.00 -4.70 -3.11
CA GLY A 298 -11.74 -5.44 -3.04
C GLY A 298 -10.67 -4.73 -2.20
N MET A 299 -9.40 -5.11 -2.37
CA MET A 299 -8.32 -4.65 -1.49
C MET A 299 -7.81 -3.23 -1.78
N GLY A 300 -8.13 -2.68 -2.96
CA GLY A 300 -7.72 -1.34 -3.36
C GLY A 300 -6.22 -1.14 -3.52
N TYR A 301 -5.47 -2.19 -3.87
CA TYR A 301 -4.03 -2.06 -4.04
C TYR A 301 -3.70 -1.16 -5.24
N THR A 302 -2.82 -0.20 -5.01
CA THR A 302 -2.35 0.79 -5.98
C THR A 302 -0.88 0.58 -6.35
N PHE A 303 -0.09 -0.04 -5.47
CA PHE A 303 1.36 -0.17 -5.62
C PHE A 303 1.86 -1.59 -5.32
N PRO A 304 2.96 -2.06 -5.93
CA PRO A 304 3.54 -1.54 -7.17
C PRO A 304 2.76 -2.02 -8.41
N ALA A 305 2.63 -1.16 -9.40
CA ALA A 305 1.98 -1.40 -10.69
C ALA A 305 3.03 -1.82 -11.73
N TRP A 306 3.19 -3.12 -11.93
CA TRP A 306 4.27 -3.66 -12.76
C TRP A 306 3.98 -3.67 -14.27
N ARG A 307 2.83 -3.21 -14.74
CA ARG A 307 2.38 -3.45 -16.13
C ARG A 307 3.37 -2.92 -17.17
N TYR A 308 3.95 -1.75 -16.92
CA TYR A 308 4.85 -1.05 -17.85
C TYR A 308 6.33 -1.32 -17.54
N PRO A 309 7.22 -1.48 -18.55
CA PRO A 309 8.65 -1.69 -18.31
C PRO A 309 9.32 -0.57 -17.51
N GLN A 310 8.97 0.70 -17.77
CA GLN A 310 9.53 1.85 -17.04
C GLN A 310 9.16 1.87 -15.54
N ALA A 311 8.05 1.24 -15.16
CA ALA A 311 7.59 1.12 -13.78
C ALA A 311 8.31 0.00 -13.00
N ARG A 312 9.30 -0.68 -13.62
CA ARG A 312 9.98 -1.86 -13.05
C ARG A 312 11.42 -1.58 -12.63
N GLU A 313 11.75 -0.32 -12.34
CA GLU A 313 13.10 0.08 -11.93
C GLU A 313 13.62 -0.76 -10.76
N LEU A 314 12.78 -0.98 -9.73
CA LEU A 314 13.10 -1.80 -8.54
C LEU A 314 13.43 -3.28 -8.84
N THR A 315 13.08 -3.76 -10.03
CA THR A 315 13.23 -5.17 -10.40
C THR A 315 14.15 -5.34 -11.62
N ASN A 316 14.88 -4.28 -12.01
CA ASN A 316 15.72 -4.26 -13.21
C ASN A 316 14.99 -4.79 -14.46
N GLY A 317 13.69 -4.46 -14.60
CA GLY A 317 12.91 -4.85 -15.77
C GLY A 317 12.48 -6.31 -15.84
N LEU A 318 12.58 -7.10 -14.76
CA LEU A 318 12.07 -8.47 -14.72
C LEU A 318 10.63 -8.57 -15.26
N PRO A 319 10.22 -9.67 -15.92
CA PRO A 319 8.91 -9.81 -16.55
C PRO A 319 7.78 -10.05 -15.54
N LEU A 320 7.62 -9.14 -14.60
CA LEU A 320 6.66 -9.18 -13.49
C LEU A 320 5.34 -8.46 -13.80
N GLY A 321 5.11 -8.07 -15.06
CA GLY A 321 3.94 -7.29 -15.47
C GLY A 321 2.58 -7.94 -15.26
N TRP A 322 2.55 -9.24 -14.98
CA TRP A 322 1.34 -10.00 -14.65
C TRP A 322 1.04 -10.03 -13.15
N LEU A 323 1.98 -9.60 -12.29
CA LEU A 323 1.75 -9.54 -10.85
C LEU A 323 0.81 -8.37 -10.53
N PRO A 324 -0.25 -8.61 -9.73
CA PRO A 324 -1.10 -7.53 -9.27
C PRO A 324 -0.34 -6.66 -8.25
N PRO A 325 -0.76 -5.40 -8.06
CA PRO A 325 -0.30 -4.60 -6.94
C PRO A 325 -0.59 -5.29 -5.60
N LEU A 326 0.20 -4.95 -4.58
CA LEU A 326 0.20 -5.64 -3.29
C LEU A 326 -0.16 -4.73 -2.12
N PHE A 327 -0.02 -3.42 -2.29
CA PHE A 327 -0.17 -2.41 -1.27
C PHE A 327 -1.15 -1.34 -1.73
N ARG A 328 -1.95 -0.85 -0.78
CA ARG A 328 -2.74 0.37 -0.94
C ARG A 328 -1.98 1.45 -0.19
N ILE A 329 -1.41 2.41 -0.91
CA ILE A 329 -0.65 3.52 -0.32
C ILE A 329 -1.15 4.89 -0.77
N ASP A 330 -1.97 4.93 -1.81
CA ASP A 330 -2.69 6.11 -2.25
C ASP A 330 -4.08 6.15 -1.61
N TYR A 331 -4.47 7.30 -1.06
CA TYR A 331 -5.71 7.46 -0.31
C TYR A 331 -6.47 8.72 -0.70
N VAL A 332 -7.76 8.68 -0.43
CA VAL A 332 -8.60 9.87 -0.24
C VAL A 332 -9.28 9.76 1.12
N PHE A 333 -9.02 10.73 1.97
CA PHE A 333 -9.64 10.94 3.27
C PHE A 333 -10.51 12.18 3.21
N VAL A 334 -11.66 12.14 3.87
CA VAL A 334 -12.61 13.27 3.89
C VAL A 334 -13.05 13.60 5.31
N SER A 335 -13.27 14.89 5.59
CA SER A 335 -13.82 15.33 6.87
C SER A 335 -15.29 14.92 7.01
N GLU A 336 -15.83 15.08 8.22
CA GLU A 336 -17.29 15.03 8.42
C GLU A 336 -17.99 16.03 7.49
N GLY A 337 -19.20 15.66 7.02
CA GLY A 337 -20.00 16.44 6.06
C GLY A 337 -19.79 16.07 4.60
N ILE A 338 -18.66 15.44 4.22
CA ILE A 338 -18.45 14.93 2.86
C ILE A 338 -18.77 13.43 2.82
N GLN A 339 -19.68 13.04 1.93
CA GLN A 339 -20.11 11.65 1.82
C GLN A 339 -19.36 10.93 0.69
N ALA A 340 -18.75 9.79 1.00
CA ALA A 340 -18.20 8.87 0.02
C ALA A 340 -19.33 8.17 -0.77
N LEU A 341 -19.33 8.31 -2.11
CA LEU A 341 -20.31 7.67 -2.99
C LEU A 341 -19.72 6.47 -3.74
N LYS A 342 -18.51 6.64 -4.29
CA LYS A 342 -17.82 5.59 -5.05
C LYS A 342 -16.31 5.72 -4.91
N ALA A 343 -15.60 4.60 -4.94
CA ALA A 343 -14.14 4.56 -4.98
C ALA A 343 -13.69 3.38 -5.83
N GLN A 344 -12.70 3.60 -6.69
CA GLN A 344 -12.10 2.54 -7.50
C GLN A 344 -10.63 2.86 -7.77
N VAL A 345 -9.79 1.83 -7.73
CA VAL A 345 -8.44 1.92 -8.29
C VAL A 345 -8.57 1.89 -9.81
N TRP A 346 -7.95 2.85 -10.49
CA TRP A 346 -7.97 2.91 -11.93
C TRP A 346 -7.22 1.71 -12.51
N HIS A 347 -7.70 1.18 -13.63
CA HIS A 347 -7.24 -0.09 -14.19
C HIS A 347 -5.88 0.00 -14.91
N ASP A 348 -5.38 1.22 -15.11
CA ASP A 348 -4.17 1.48 -15.87
C ASP A 348 -3.33 2.57 -15.18
N SER A 349 -2.02 2.33 -15.08
CA SER A 349 -1.05 3.24 -14.48
C SER A 349 -0.31 4.08 -15.52
N GLY A 350 -0.57 3.91 -16.82
CA GLY A 350 0.00 4.77 -17.86
C GLY A 350 1.53 4.94 -17.80
N GLY A 351 2.28 3.97 -17.28
CA GLY A 351 3.73 4.05 -17.12
C GLY A 351 4.23 4.27 -15.69
N SER A 352 3.38 4.71 -14.77
CA SER A 352 3.70 4.81 -13.34
C SER A 352 3.71 3.44 -12.66
N ASP A 353 4.45 3.30 -11.57
CA ASP A 353 4.36 2.17 -10.64
C ASP A 353 3.24 2.34 -9.58
N HIS A 354 2.44 3.40 -9.69
CA HIS A 354 1.18 3.56 -8.98
C HIS A 354 -0.02 3.49 -9.93
N LEU A 355 -1.04 2.74 -9.53
CA LEU A 355 -2.38 2.89 -10.11
C LEU A 355 -3.09 4.07 -9.44
N PRO A 356 -3.69 4.98 -10.23
CA PRO A 356 -4.47 6.08 -9.69
C PRO A 356 -5.64 5.62 -8.80
N LEU A 357 -5.98 6.38 -7.77
CA LEU A 357 -7.21 6.18 -7.01
C LEU A 357 -8.25 7.24 -7.40
N TRP A 358 -9.36 6.77 -7.97
CA TRP A 358 -10.49 7.60 -8.37
C TRP A 358 -11.63 7.48 -7.35
N VAL A 359 -12.25 8.60 -7.00
CA VAL A 359 -13.38 8.65 -6.07
C VAL A 359 -14.47 9.60 -6.56
N GLN A 360 -15.70 9.35 -6.08
CA GLN A 360 -16.83 10.25 -6.19
C GLN A 360 -17.35 10.59 -4.79
N LEU A 361 -17.56 11.87 -4.55
CA LEU A 361 -17.92 12.45 -3.25
C LEU A 361 -19.16 13.33 -3.41
N ALA A 362 -20.04 13.35 -2.41
CA ALA A 362 -21.06 14.39 -2.27
C ALA A 362 -20.59 15.46 -1.29
N VAL A 363 -20.78 16.74 -1.65
CA VAL A 363 -20.27 17.92 -0.95
C VAL A 363 -21.32 18.96 -0.65
#